data_AF-A0A8B7RCG0-F1
#
_entry.id   AF-A0A8B7RCG0-F1
#
_cell.length_a   1.000
_cell.length_b   1.000
_cell.length_c   1.000
_cell.angle_alpha   90.00
_cell.angle_beta   90.00
_cell.angle_gamma   90.00
#
_symmetry.space_group_name_H-M   'P 1'
#
loop_
_entity.id
_entity.type
_entity.pdbx_description
1 polymer ?
#
loop_
_entity_poly.entity_id
_entity_poly.type
_entity_poly.pdbx_seq_one_letter_code
_entity_poly.pdbx_strand_id
1 'polypeptide(L)'
;MWGGRTRALLRVWGLWPTGILGRRSISCNAASLAGSNCPQCWNCGGPRGPIRGDGFFCPQCRALQPPDPTRDHFSLMDCNRSFRVDTVKLQHRYQQLQRLVHPDFFSQRSQTEKDFSEKHSTLVNDAYKTLLAPLSRGVYLLKLHGVEIPEGTDYEMDRQFLMEIMDINEKLAEAQNEAAIKEIESIVRAKQEELTDNLSRAFEQEIEHGTGRLLACAFMSCYEPP
;
A
#
# COMPACT_ATOMS: atom_id res chain seq x y z
N MET A 1 49.34 -0.02 6.11
CA MET A 1 50.11 -1.28 6.12
C MET A 1 49.26 -2.36 5.48
N TRP A 2 49.77 -2.94 4.38
CA TRP A 2 49.55 -4.31 3.89
C TRP A 2 48.09 -4.65 3.53
N GLY A 3 47.75 -4.78 2.24
CA GLY A 3 48.14 -5.91 1.38
C GLY A 3 47.17 -7.06 1.67
N GLY A 4 46.35 -7.58 0.77
CA GLY A 4 46.52 -7.87 -0.65
C GLY A 4 46.21 -9.35 -0.85
N ARG A 5 45.81 -9.72 -2.08
CA ARG A 5 45.85 -11.09 -2.66
C ARG A 5 44.77 -12.08 -2.12
N THR A 6 44.28 -13.10 -2.84
CA THR A 6 44.39 -13.55 -4.24
C THR A 6 43.34 -14.64 -4.49
N ARG A 7 42.92 -14.70 -5.75
CA ARG A 7 42.34 -15.81 -6.53
C ARG A 7 42.95 -17.21 -6.28
N ALA A 8 42.11 -18.26 -6.27
CA ALA A 8 42.37 -19.62 -6.81
C ALA A 8 41.05 -20.43 -6.74
N LEU A 9 40.38 -20.84 -7.81
CA LEU A 9 40.67 -21.92 -8.78
C LEU A 9 40.91 -23.29 -8.15
N LEU A 10 39.97 -24.24 -8.32
CA LEU A 10 40.08 -25.46 -9.14
C LEU A 10 39.20 -26.62 -8.65
N ARG A 11 38.68 -27.32 -9.67
CA ARG A 11 37.84 -28.52 -9.68
C ARG A 11 38.54 -29.72 -9.05
N VAL A 12 37.77 -30.67 -8.50
CA VAL A 12 38.06 -32.10 -8.63
C VAL A 12 36.75 -32.89 -8.80
N TRP A 13 36.73 -33.74 -9.82
CA TRP A 13 35.72 -34.73 -10.18
C TRP A 13 35.89 -36.04 -9.39
N GLY A 14 34.79 -36.79 -9.25
CA GLY A 14 34.82 -38.25 -9.39
C GLY A 14 34.26 -39.02 -8.21
N LEU A 15 33.15 -39.73 -8.43
CA LEU A 15 33.05 -41.20 -8.32
C LEU A 15 31.59 -41.64 -8.52
N TRP A 16 31.32 -42.27 -9.67
CA TRP A 16 30.15 -43.12 -9.89
C TRP A 16 30.36 -44.47 -9.22
N PRO A 17 29.28 -45.09 -8.74
CA PRO A 17 29.12 -46.53 -8.97
C PRO A 17 27.88 -46.83 -9.82
N THR A 18 28.15 -47.62 -10.85
CA THR A 18 27.22 -48.41 -11.65
C THR A 18 26.44 -49.42 -10.80
N GLY A 19 25.14 -49.58 -11.09
CA GLY A 19 24.32 -50.68 -10.59
C GLY A 19 22.98 -50.74 -11.31
N ILE A 20 22.64 -51.93 -11.80
CA ILE A 20 21.81 -52.19 -12.98
C ILE A 20 20.40 -52.71 -12.62
N LEU A 21 19.42 -52.27 -13.43
CA LEU A 21 18.12 -52.87 -13.81
C LEU A 21 17.18 -53.46 -12.74
N GLY A 22 16.04 -52.78 -12.57
CA GLY A 22 14.77 -53.39 -12.16
C GLY A 22 13.61 -52.81 -12.96
N ARG A 23 13.14 -53.53 -13.99
CA ARG A 23 11.89 -53.21 -14.71
C ARG A 23 10.70 -53.37 -13.78
N ARG A 24 9.84 -52.34 -13.69
CA ARG A 24 8.38 -52.50 -13.65
C ARG A 24 7.71 -51.33 -14.40
N SER A 25 7.04 -51.66 -15.49
CA SER A 25 5.88 -50.94 -16.05
C SER A 25 4.74 -51.01 -15.01
N ILE A 26 3.78 -50.11 -14.84
CA ILE A 26 2.85 -49.36 -15.71
C ILE A 26 2.30 -48.26 -14.75
N SER A 27 2.16 -46.98 -15.08
CA SER A 27 0.92 -46.39 -15.60
C SER A 27 0.97 -44.86 -15.51
N CYS A 28 0.35 -44.20 -16.49
CA CYS A 28 0.00 -42.78 -16.64
C CYS A 28 -0.01 -41.86 -15.40
N ASN A 29 0.87 -40.85 -15.37
CA ASN A 29 0.55 -39.50 -15.84
C ASN A 29 1.74 -38.56 -15.58
N ALA A 30 2.28 -38.02 -16.67
CA ALA A 30 3.27 -36.98 -16.65
C ALA A 30 2.62 -35.66 -16.21
N ALA A 31 3.14 -35.08 -15.11
CA ALA A 31 3.22 -33.66 -14.77
C ALA A 31 3.10 -33.49 -13.25
N SER A 32 4.15 -33.87 -12.52
CA SER A 32 4.30 -33.47 -11.12
C SER A 32 5.77 -33.37 -10.86
N LEU A 33 6.32 -32.18 -11.06
CA LEU A 33 7.58 -31.66 -10.49
C LEU A 33 7.77 -30.22 -11.01
N ALA A 34 6.77 -29.36 -10.75
CA ALA A 34 7.01 -27.94 -10.57
C ALA A 34 6.67 -27.69 -9.10
N GLY A 35 7.71 -27.58 -8.26
CA GLY A 35 7.60 -27.17 -6.87
C GLY A 35 7.00 -25.77 -6.81
N SER A 36 5.67 -25.73 -6.84
CA SER A 36 4.89 -24.52 -6.68
C SER A 36 4.41 -24.58 -5.25
N ASN A 37 5.09 -23.87 -4.33
CA ASN A 37 4.60 -23.62 -2.98
C ASN A 37 3.32 -22.78 -3.10
N CYS A 38 2.22 -23.42 -3.50
CA CYS A 38 0.92 -22.79 -3.55
C CYS A 38 0.52 -22.56 -2.10
N PRO A 39 0.21 -21.32 -1.68
CA PRO A 39 -0.19 -21.05 -0.31
C PRO A 39 -1.34 -21.98 0.06
N GLN A 40 -1.26 -22.63 1.21
CA GLN A 40 -2.29 -23.57 1.67
C GLN A 40 -3.21 -22.91 2.68
N CYS A 41 -4.43 -23.40 2.79
CA CYS A 41 -5.35 -22.98 3.83
C CYS A 41 -4.85 -23.48 5.19
N TRP A 42 -4.74 -22.58 6.17
CA TRP A 42 -4.29 -22.91 7.53
C TRP A 42 -5.22 -23.90 8.26
N ASN A 43 -6.50 -23.98 7.89
CA ASN A 43 -7.48 -24.83 8.55
C ASN A 43 -7.65 -26.20 7.85
N CYS A 44 -7.85 -26.23 6.54
CA CYS A 44 -8.12 -27.48 5.81
C CYS A 44 -6.94 -28.02 4.99
N GLY A 45 -5.82 -27.30 4.89
CA GLY A 45 -4.68 -27.67 4.05
C GLY A 45 -4.94 -27.60 2.54
N GLY A 46 -6.16 -27.22 2.13
CA GLY A 46 -6.52 -27.09 0.73
C GLY A 46 -5.69 -26.04 0.00
N PRO A 47 -5.46 -26.20 -1.32
CA PRO A 47 -4.72 -25.21 -2.10
C PRO A 47 -5.49 -23.89 -2.10
N ARG A 48 -4.80 -22.78 -1.80
CA ARG A 48 -5.33 -21.44 -2.02
C ARG A 48 -5.27 -21.23 -3.53
N GLY A 49 -6.36 -21.59 -4.22
CA GLY A 49 -6.49 -21.42 -5.66
C GLY A 49 -6.23 -19.97 -6.08
N PRO A 50 -6.10 -19.68 -7.39
CA PRO A 50 -5.89 -18.32 -7.88
C PRO A 50 -6.97 -17.42 -7.26
N ILE A 51 -6.54 -16.35 -6.60
CA ILE A 51 -7.39 -15.40 -5.88
C ILE A 51 -8.38 -14.84 -6.91
N ARG A 52 -9.62 -15.36 -6.94
CA ARG A 52 -10.74 -14.77 -7.68
C ARG A 52 -11.58 -13.98 -6.69
N GLY A 53 -11.77 -12.69 -6.96
CA GLY A 53 -12.36 -11.77 -6.01
C GLY A 53 -11.40 -11.50 -4.84
N ASP A 54 -11.94 -11.33 -3.63
CA ASP A 54 -11.15 -10.80 -2.52
C ASP A 54 -10.30 -11.79 -1.74
N GLY A 55 -10.51 -13.10 -1.92
CA GLY A 55 -9.64 -14.13 -1.33
C GLY A 55 -9.58 -14.17 0.20
N PHE A 56 -10.54 -13.55 0.91
CA PHE A 56 -10.59 -13.55 2.37
C PHE A 56 -10.93 -14.92 2.97
N PHE A 57 -11.86 -15.67 2.37
CA PHE A 57 -12.35 -16.93 2.93
C PHE A 57 -11.91 -18.13 2.11
N CYS A 58 -11.64 -19.25 2.79
CA CYS A 58 -11.35 -20.51 2.11
C CYS A 58 -12.60 -21.05 1.39
N PRO A 59 -12.54 -21.43 0.10
CA PRO A 59 -13.69 -21.97 -0.60
C PRO A 59 -14.16 -23.34 -0.07
N GLN A 60 -13.28 -24.08 0.61
CA GLN A 60 -13.57 -25.43 1.12
C GLN A 60 -14.15 -25.41 2.54
N CYS A 61 -13.50 -24.70 3.47
CA CYS A 61 -13.89 -24.71 4.89
C CYS A 61 -14.46 -23.37 5.39
N ARG A 62 -14.52 -22.33 4.54
CA ARG A 62 -14.96 -20.97 4.86
C ARG A 62 -14.21 -20.27 6.00
N ALA A 63 -13.08 -20.80 6.45
CA ALA A 63 -12.23 -20.14 7.43
C ALA A 63 -11.65 -18.84 6.87
N LEU A 64 -11.58 -17.80 7.68
CA LEU A 64 -10.91 -16.54 7.33
C LEU A 64 -9.41 -16.80 7.14
N GLN A 65 -8.86 -16.42 5.99
CA GLN A 65 -7.47 -16.63 5.62
C GLN A 65 -6.59 -15.45 6.03
N PRO A 66 -5.27 -15.66 6.25
CA PRO A 66 -4.36 -14.56 6.53
C PRO A 66 -4.33 -13.53 5.39
N PRO A 67 -4.13 -12.24 5.71
CA PRO A 67 -3.96 -11.20 4.71
C PRO A 67 -2.74 -11.47 3.82
N ASP A 68 -2.84 -11.06 2.56
CA ASP A 68 -1.75 -11.13 1.60
C ASP A 68 -0.86 -9.88 1.78
N PRO A 69 0.42 -10.04 2.19
CA PRO A 69 1.32 -8.90 2.39
C PRO A 69 1.72 -8.21 1.08
N THR A 70 1.51 -8.86 -0.08
CA THR A 70 1.88 -8.31 -1.39
C THR A 70 0.77 -7.50 -2.04
N ARG A 71 -0.45 -7.55 -1.51
CA ARG A 71 -1.60 -6.81 -2.04
C ARG A 71 -1.49 -5.34 -1.67
N ASP A 72 -1.46 -4.47 -2.68
CA ASP A 72 -1.46 -3.02 -2.50
C ASP A 72 -2.84 -2.47 -2.09
N HIS A 73 -2.89 -1.24 -1.58
CA HIS A 73 -4.12 -0.62 -1.10
C HIS A 73 -5.15 -0.40 -2.22
N PHE A 74 -4.72 -0.10 -3.44
CA PHE A 74 -5.63 0.09 -4.57
C PHE A 74 -6.31 -1.23 -4.95
N SER A 75 -5.54 -2.32 -4.98
CA SER A 75 -6.06 -3.67 -5.18
C SER A 75 -7.01 -4.11 -4.05
N LEU A 76 -6.72 -3.77 -2.79
CA LEU A 76 -7.61 -4.05 -1.66
C LEU A 76 -8.94 -3.28 -1.79
N MET A 77 -8.86 -2.00 -2.15
CA MET A 77 -9.99 -1.08 -2.32
C MET A 77 -10.66 -1.14 -3.70
N ASP A 78 -10.31 -2.13 -4.51
CA ASP A 78 -10.92 -2.40 -5.82
C ASP A 78 -10.97 -1.15 -6.71
N CYS A 79 -9.84 -0.43 -6.78
CA CYS A 79 -9.70 0.77 -7.59
C CYS A 79 -8.38 0.76 -8.38
N ASN A 80 -8.33 1.57 -9.44
CA ASN A 80 -7.12 1.70 -10.25
C ASN A 80 -6.03 2.44 -9.49
N ARG A 81 -4.76 2.11 -9.75
CA ARG A 81 -3.59 2.83 -9.24
C ARG A 81 -3.50 4.21 -9.89
N SER A 82 -4.31 5.14 -9.41
CA SER A 82 -4.40 6.52 -9.87
C SER A 82 -4.53 7.46 -8.70
N PHE A 83 -4.02 8.68 -8.86
CA PHE A 83 -4.24 9.74 -7.88
C PHE A 83 -5.72 10.13 -7.80
N ARG A 84 -6.46 10.06 -8.92
CA ARG A 84 -7.89 10.36 -8.96
C ARG A 84 -8.68 9.14 -8.51
N VAL A 85 -9.20 9.20 -7.29
CA VAL A 85 -10.02 8.15 -6.68
C VAL A 85 -11.41 8.69 -6.37
N ASP A 86 -12.43 7.92 -6.73
CA ASP A 86 -13.82 8.16 -6.37
C ASP A 86 -14.02 7.82 -4.89
N THR A 87 -14.15 8.84 -4.05
CA THR A 87 -14.28 8.70 -2.59
C THR A 87 -15.59 8.02 -2.18
N VAL A 88 -16.65 8.13 -3.00
CA VAL A 88 -17.93 7.48 -2.74
C VAL A 88 -17.80 5.97 -2.93
N LYS A 89 -17.17 5.55 -4.04
CA LYS A 89 -16.85 4.13 -4.27
C LYS A 89 -15.90 3.59 -3.22
N LEU A 90 -14.88 4.36 -2.85
CA LEU A 90 -13.92 4.00 -1.81
C LEU A 90 -14.62 3.74 -0.46
N GLN A 91 -15.51 4.64 -0.05
CA GLN A 91 -16.27 4.50 1.20
C GLN A 91 -17.22 3.29 1.16
N HIS A 92 -17.92 3.09 0.05
CA HIS A 92 -18.80 1.93 -0.12
C HIS A 92 -18.01 0.62 -0.01
N ARG A 93 -16.85 0.56 -0.68
CA ARG A 93 -15.96 -0.59 -0.63
C ARG A 93 -15.41 -0.84 0.77
N TYR A 94 -14.98 0.21 1.47
CA TYR A 94 -14.54 0.13 2.86
C TYR A 94 -15.61 -0.51 3.76
N GLN A 95 -16.87 -0.08 3.64
CA GLN A 95 -17.97 -0.66 4.41
C GLN A 95 -18.23 -2.13 4.07
N GLN A 96 -18.13 -2.51 2.79
CA GLN A 96 -18.25 -3.91 2.38
C GLN A 96 -17.16 -4.77 3.02
N LEU A 97 -15.91 -4.32 2.96
CA LEU A 97 -14.78 -5.02 3.55
C LEU A 97 -14.93 -5.15 5.06
N GLN A 98 -15.25 -4.07 5.75
CA GLN A 98 -15.46 -4.09 7.21
C GLN A 98 -16.56 -5.07 7.62
N ARG A 99 -17.68 -5.16 6.89
CA ARG A 99 -18.71 -6.18 7.18
C ARG A 99 -18.20 -7.63 7.06
N LEU A 100 -17.16 -7.87 6.27
CA LEU A 100 -16.58 -9.20 6.10
C LEU A 100 -15.53 -9.54 7.16
N VAL A 101 -14.76 -8.55 7.63
CA VAL A 101 -13.55 -8.78 8.43
C VAL A 101 -13.54 -8.12 9.80
N HIS A 102 -14.55 -7.33 10.18
CA HIS A 102 -14.55 -6.60 11.45
C HIS A 102 -14.56 -7.56 12.66
N PRO A 103 -13.72 -7.31 13.70
CA PRO A 103 -13.57 -8.19 14.88
C PRO A 103 -14.87 -8.58 15.59
N ASP A 104 -15.85 -7.68 15.60
CA ASP A 104 -17.16 -7.91 16.23
C ASP A 104 -17.84 -9.19 15.72
N PHE A 105 -17.71 -9.49 14.41
CA PHE A 105 -18.29 -10.69 13.79
C PHE A 105 -17.52 -11.98 14.12
N PHE A 106 -16.30 -11.85 14.66
CA PHE A 106 -15.41 -12.97 15.01
C PHE A 106 -15.25 -13.16 16.52
N SER A 107 -15.96 -12.40 17.35
CA SER A 107 -15.93 -12.47 18.82
C SER A 107 -16.19 -13.88 19.39
N GLN A 108 -17.01 -14.70 18.72
CA GLN A 108 -17.32 -16.09 19.09
C GLN A 108 -16.56 -17.15 18.27
N ARG A 109 -15.61 -16.73 17.41
CA ARG A 109 -14.83 -17.62 16.55
C ARG A 109 -13.53 -18.08 17.22
N SER A 110 -12.79 -18.95 16.53
CA SER A 110 -11.47 -19.42 16.97
C SER A 110 -10.49 -18.26 17.15
N GLN A 111 -9.50 -18.41 18.04
CA GLN A 111 -8.49 -17.36 18.26
C GLN A 111 -7.76 -17.00 16.96
N THR A 112 -7.44 -18.00 16.14
CA THR A 112 -6.79 -17.78 14.84
C THR A 112 -7.63 -16.90 13.89
N GLU A 113 -8.95 -17.10 13.85
CA GLU A 113 -9.83 -16.24 13.05
C GLU A 113 -9.98 -14.83 13.63
N LYS A 114 -9.96 -14.68 14.96
CA LYS A 114 -9.94 -13.37 15.62
C LYS A 114 -8.67 -12.59 15.24
N ASP A 115 -7.51 -13.23 15.31
CA ASP A 115 -6.23 -12.62 14.98
C ASP A 115 -6.19 -12.19 13.50
N PHE A 116 -6.73 -13.00 12.59
CA PHE A 116 -6.81 -12.63 11.17
C PHE A 116 -7.83 -11.52 10.91
N SER A 117 -8.97 -11.54 11.60
CA SER A 117 -9.99 -10.49 11.52
C SER A 117 -9.43 -9.13 11.95
N GLU A 118 -8.71 -9.09 13.07
CA GLU A 118 -8.02 -7.87 13.53
C GLU A 118 -7.01 -7.37 12.49
N LYS A 119 -6.12 -8.25 12.00
CA LYS A 119 -5.13 -7.89 10.98
C LYS A 119 -5.77 -7.35 9.70
N HIS A 120 -6.84 -7.98 9.22
CA HIS A 120 -7.57 -7.51 8.04
C HIS A 120 -8.26 -6.15 8.29
N SER A 121 -8.90 -5.98 9.44
CA SER A 121 -9.56 -4.71 9.78
C SER A 121 -8.55 -3.55 9.81
N THR A 122 -7.38 -3.77 10.41
CA THR A 122 -6.29 -2.78 10.41
C THR A 122 -5.84 -2.44 8.99
N LEU A 123 -5.58 -3.45 8.14
CA LEU A 123 -5.18 -3.20 6.74
C LEU A 123 -6.25 -2.47 5.93
N VAL A 124 -7.53 -2.78 6.15
CA VAL A 124 -8.65 -2.09 5.49
C VAL A 124 -8.74 -0.64 5.96
N ASN A 125 -8.55 -0.37 7.24
CA ASN A 125 -8.53 0.98 7.80
C ASN A 125 -7.34 1.79 7.24
N ASP A 126 -6.16 1.19 7.22
CA ASP A 126 -4.95 1.83 6.72
C ASP A 126 -5.07 2.15 5.23
N ALA A 127 -5.56 1.20 4.42
CA ALA A 127 -5.82 1.43 3.01
C ALA A 127 -6.87 2.53 2.80
N TYR A 128 -7.93 2.56 3.61
CA TYR A 128 -9.00 3.55 3.46
C TYR A 128 -8.48 4.94 3.81
N LYS A 129 -7.83 5.12 4.96
CA LYS A 129 -7.26 6.40 5.39
C LYS A 129 -6.19 6.89 4.42
N THR A 130 -5.31 6.00 3.97
CA THR A 130 -4.26 6.31 2.99
C THR A 130 -4.84 6.77 1.67
N LEU A 131 -5.87 6.08 1.16
CA LEU A 131 -6.46 6.44 -0.12
C LEU A 131 -7.51 7.56 -0.02
N LEU A 132 -8.01 7.90 1.17
CA LEU A 132 -9.02 8.95 1.33
C LEU A 132 -8.42 10.34 1.18
N ALA A 133 -7.32 10.62 1.87
CA ALA A 133 -6.67 11.94 1.83
C ALA A 133 -5.74 12.06 0.60
N PRO A 134 -5.82 13.15 -0.19
CA PRO A 134 -5.00 13.32 -1.39
C PRO A 134 -3.50 13.23 -1.13
N LEU A 135 -3.02 13.80 -0.01
CA LEU A 135 -1.61 13.80 0.35
C LEU A 135 -1.08 12.38 0.58
N SER A 136 -1.66 11.64 1.52
CA SER A 136 -1.23 10.27 1.84
C SER A 136 -1.38 9.34 0.64
N ARG A 137 -2.42 9.52 -0.17
CA ARG A 137 -2.62 8.80 -1.44
C ARG A 137 -1.47 9.05 -2.40
N GLY A 138 -1.05 10.29 -2.54
CA GLY A 138 0.07 10.70 -3.37
C GLY A 138 1.41 10.11 -2.91
N VAL A 139 1.71 10.19 -1.61
CA VAL A 139 2.91 9.58 -1.02
C VAL A 139 2.92 8.07 -1.29
N TYR A 140 1.78 7.41 -1.05
CA TYR A 140 1.65 5.98 -1.28
C TYR A 140 1.83 5.60 -2.75
N LEU A 141 1.27 6.39 -3.67
CA LEU A 141 1.41 6.17 -5.10
C LEU A 141 2.89 6.30 -5.54
N LEU A 142 3.63 7.27 -5.01
CA LEU A 142 5.07 7.42 -5.27
C LEU A 142 5.88 6.22 -4.75
N LYS A 143 5.56 5.74 -3.54
CA LYS A 143 6.17 4.55 -2.96
C LYS A 143 5.96 3.31 -3.85
N LEU A 144 4.79 3.14 -4.45
CA LEU A 144 4.53 2.04 -5.39
C LEU A 144 5.34 2.13 -6.69
N HIS A 145 5.78 3.33 -7.08
CA HIS A 145 6.66 3.57 -8.22
C HIS A 145 8.15 3.52 -7.84
N GLY A 146 8.48 3.22 -6.58
CA GLY A 146 9.86 3.16 -6.09
C GLY A 146 10.50 4.53 -5.87
N VAL A 147 9.69 5.59 -5.77
CA VAL A 147 10.15 6.95 -5.46
C VAL A 147 9.98 7.18 -3.97
N GLU A 148 11.11 7.40 -3.28
CA GLU A 148 11.10 7.82 -1.88
C GLU A 148 11.13 9.33 -1.80
N ILE A 149 10.24 9.90 -0.97
CA ILE A 149 10.25 11.32 -0.67
C ILE A 149 11.31 11.51 0.42
N PRO A 150 12.42 12.23 0.18
CA PRO A 150 13.41 12.46 1.22
C PRO A 150 12.80 13.24 2.39
N GLU A 151 13.07 12.78 3.61
CA GLU A 151 12.72 13.50 4.83
C GLU A 151 13.69 14.68 4.97
N GLY A 152 13.29 15.89 4.57
CA GLY A 152 14.12 17.09 4.72
C GLY A 152 13.66 18.30 3.90
N THR A 153 14.02 19.49 4.37
CA THR A 153 13.73 20.80 3.77
C THR A 153 14.59 21.16 2.56
N ASP A 154 15.45 20.26 2.08
CA ASP A 154 16.40 20.50 0.98
C ASP A 154 15.76 20.45 -0.42
N TYR A 155 14.47 20.74 -0.53
CA TYR A 155 13.84 21.01 -1.83
C TYR A 155 13.90 22.51 -2.09
N GLU A 156 14.22 22.89 -3.33
CA GLU A 156 13.98 24.23 -3.84
C GLU A 156 12.46 24.48 -3.89
N MET A 157 11.88 24.76 -2.73
CA MET A 157 10.51 25.26 -2.65
C MET A 157 10.47 26.62 -3.33
N ASP A 158 9.40 26.82 -4.10
CA ASP A 158 9.15 28.10 -4.73
C ASP A 158 9.07 29.18 -3.65
N ARG A 159 9.89 30.23 -3.78
CA ARG A 159 9.88 31.37 -2.85
C ARG A 159 8.49 31.99 -2.77
N GLN A 160 7.73 31.94 -3.85
CA GLN A 160 6.36 32.43 -3.89
C GLN A 160 5.47 31.65 -2.91
N PHE A 161 5.62 30.33 -2.86
CA PHE A 161 4.85 29.47 -1.96
C PHE A 161 5.19 29.72 -0.48
N LEU A 162 6.47 29.92 -0.16
CA LEU A 162 6.89 30.25 1.21
C LEU A 162 6.30 31.57 1.70
N MET A 163 6.22 32.59 0.83
CA MET A 163 5.58 33.86 1.17
C MET A 163 4.07 33.67 1.41
N GLU A 164 3.38 32.87 0.59
CA GLU A 164 1.96 32.57 0.80
C GLU A 164 1.70 31.92 2.16
N ILE A 165 2.56 31.00 2.62
CA ILE A 165 2.47 30.39 3.95
C ILE A 165 2.66 31.43 5.05
N MET A 166 3.64 32.32 4.91
CA MET A 166 3.87 33.39 5.88
C MET A 166 2.67 34.33 5.99
N ASP A 167 2.08 34.73 4.87
CA ASP A 167 0.91 35.61 4.84
C ASP A 167 -0.32 34.95 5.50
N ILE A 168 -0.55 33.66 5.28
CA ILE A 168 -1.64 32.92 5.92
C ILE A 168 -1.42 32.85 7.44
N ASN A 169 -0.18 32.64 7.88
CA ASN A 169 0.15 32.59 9.30
C ASN A 169 -0.06 33.93 10.00
N GLU A 170 0.32 35.04 9.36
CA GLU A 170 0.08 36.38 9.89
C GLU A 170 -1.42 36.65 10.05
N LYS A 171 -2.23 36.35 9.01
CA LYS A 171 -3.69 36.47 9.07
C LYS A 171 -4.31 35.63 10.19
N LEU A 172 -3.81 34.41 10.41
CA LEU A 172 -4.29 33.53 11.47
C LEU A 172 -3.94 34.07 12.86
N ALA A 173 -2.74 34.61 13.05
CA ALA A 173 -2.32 35.23 14.30
C ALA A 173 -3.13 36.50 14.62
N GLU A 174 -3.56 37.24 13.60
CA GLU A 174 -4.38 38.44 13.73
C GLU A 174 -5.89 38.15 13.85
N ALA A 175 -6.34 36.93 13.60
CA ALA A 175 -7.75 36.56 13.64
C ALA A 175 -8.30 36.59 15.07
N GLN A 176 -9.15 37.59 15.38
CA GLN A 176 -9.72 37.78 16.72
C GLN A 176 -11.16 37.27 16.88
N ASN A 177 -11.80 36.83 15.79
CA ASN A 177 -13.20 36.40 15.82
C ASN A 177 -13.45 35.19 14.90
N GLU A 178 -14.55 34.50 15.15
CA GLU A 178 -14.92 33.28 14.43
C GLU A 178 -15.14 33.53 12.92
N ALA A 179 -15.56 34.74 12.53
CA ALA A 179 -15.74 35.09 11.13
C ALA A 179 -14.40 35.17 10.38
N ALA A 180 -13.38 35.77 10.99
CA ALA A 180 -12.03 35.84 10.44
C ALA A 180 -11.38 34.45 10.32
N ILE A 181 -11.58 33.58 11.33
CA ILE A 181 -11.10 32.19 11.29
C ILE A 181 -11.76 31.44 10.11
N LYS A 182 -13.08 31.57 9.95
CA LYS A 182 -13.81 30.95 8.83
C LYS A 182 -13.36 31.45 7.45
N GLU A 183 -13.03 32.73 7.34
CA GLU A 183 -12.47 33.29 6.10
C GLU A 183 -11.12 32.64 5.76
N ILE A 184 -10.24 32.49 6.77
CA ILE A 184 -8.93 31.85 6.60
C ILE A 184 -9.08 30.38 6.25
N GLU A 185 -9.98 29.64 6.91
CA GLU A 185 -10.30 28.26 6.55
C GLU A 185 -10.76 28.14 5.09
N SER A 186 -11.56 29.09 4.60
CA SER A 186 -11.98 29.11 3.21
C SER A 186 -10.81 29.35 2.25
N ILE A 187 -9.89 30.25 2.58
CA ILE A 187 -8.68 30.53 1.78
C ILE A 187 -7.80 29.27 1.72
N VAL A 188 -7.53 28.65 2.87
CA VAL A 188 -6.72 27.43 2.97
C VAL A 188 -7.35 26.29 2.17
N ARG A 189 -8.66 26.09 2.30
CA ARG A 189 -9.39 25.04 1.57
C ARG A 189 -9.32 25.26 0.05
N ALA A 190 -9.54 26.48 -0.42
CA ALA A 190 -9.43 26.81 -1.84
C ALA A 190 -8.03 26.54 -2.39
N LYS A 191 -6.98 26.87 -1.62
CA LYS A 191 -5.59 26.58 -1.97
C LYS A 191 -5.29 25.08 -1.98
N GLN A 192 -5.82 24.32 -1.02
CA GLN A 192 -5.69 22.86 -0.99
C GLN A 192 -6.35 22.20 -2.21
N GLU A 193 -7.53 22.67 -2.61
CA GLU A 193 -8.22 22.20 -3.82
C GLU A 193 -7.39 22.49 -5.08
N GLU A 194 -6.89 23.73 -5.23
CA GLU A 194 -6.01 24.12 -6.34
C GLU A 194 -4.76 23.24 -6.44
N LEU A 195 -4.06 23.02 -5.33
CA LEU A 195 -2.86 22.19 -5.29
C LEU A 195 -3.18 20.72 -5.59
N THR A 196 -4.32 20.21 -5.13
CA THR A 196 -4.77 18.84 -5.40
C THR A 196 -5.08 18.62 -6.88
N ASP A 197 -5.69 19.59 -7.55
CA ASP A 197 -5.94 19.55 -8.99
C ASP A 197 -4.64 19.63 -9.79
N ASN A 198 -3.72 20.51 -9.38
CA ASN A 198 -2.39 20.60 -9.98
C ASN A 198 -1.58 19.30 -9.80
N LEU A 199 -1.70 18.64 -8.64
CA LEU A 199 -1.12 17.33 -8.41
C LEU A 199 -1.73 16.25 -9.31
N SER A 200 -3.06 16.22 -9.40
CA SER A 200 -3.77 15.28 -10.27
C SER A 200 -3.27 15.36 -11.71
N ARG A 201 -3.13 16.59 -12.24
CA ARG A 201 -2.57 16.83 -13.57
C ARG A 201 -1.11 16.42 -13.71
N ALA A 202 -0.29 16.64 -12.68
CA ALA A 202 1.11 16.22 -12.71
C ALA A 202 1.25 14.70 -12.80
N PHE A 203 0.48 13.96 -11.99
CA PHE A 203 0.45 12.50 -12.05
C PHE A 203 -0.06 11.94 -13.39
N GLU A 204 -0.89 12.69 -14.13
CA GLU A 204 -1.36 12.32 -15.48
C GLU A 204 -0.29 12.58 -16.57
N GLN A 205 0.64 13.52 -16.35
CA GLN A 205 1.65 13.93 -17.34
C GLN A 205 2.97 13.18 -17.16
N GLU A 206 3.60 13.22 -15.97
CA GLU A 206 4.83 12.50 -15.63
C GLU A 206 4.98 12.35 -14.10
N ILE A 207 5.40 11.16 -13.63
CA ILE A 207 5.52 10.85 -12.19
C ILE A 207 6.59 11.72 -11.49
N GLU A 208 7.69 12.05 -12.17
CA GLU A 208 8.78 12.86 -11.61
C GLU A 208 8.32 14.26 -11.20
N HIS A 209 7.52 14.93 -12.04
CA HIS A 209 6.95 16.25 -11.76
C HIS A 209 5.93 16.23 -10.59
N GLY A 210 5.39 15.07 -10.26
CA GLY A 210 4.47 14.88 -9.13
C GLY A 210 5.13 14.99 -7.75
N THR A 211 6.45 14.73 -7.65
CA THR A 211 7.17 14.71 -6.36
C THR A 211 7.28 16.08 -5.72
N GLY A 212 7.76 17.09 -6.45
CA GLY A 212 7.92 18.46 -5.94
C GLY A 212 6.61 19.12 -5.51
N ARG A 213 5.51 18.84 -6.23
CA ARG A 213 4.16 19.35 -5.87
C ARG A 213 3.59 18.65 -4.64
N LEU A 214 3.99 17.41 -4.38
CA LEU A 214 3.48 16.65 -3.23
C LEU A 214 3.98 17.23 -1.91
N LEU A 215 5.23 17.67 -1.92
CA LEU A 215 5.84 18.39 -0.80
C LEU A 215 5.09 19.68 -0.49
N ALA A 216 4.71 20.47 -1.49
CA ALA A 216 3.89 21.67 -1.28
C ALA A 216 2.55 21.34 -0.60
N CYS A 217 1.85 20.30 -1.04
CA CYS A 217 0.64 19.81 -0.36
C CYS A 217 0.89 19.30 1.05
N ALA A 218 2.05 18.67 1.31
CA ALA A 218 2.41 18.18 2.63
C ALA A 218 2.51 19.32 3.64
N PHE A 219 3.19 20.42 3.27
CA PHE A 219 3.30 21.60 4.10
C PHE A 219 1.93 22.23 4.41
N MET A 220 1.04 22.35 3.43
CA MET A 220 -0.31 22.89 3.66
C MET A 220 -1.22 21.98 4.49
N SER A 221 -0.96 20.67 4.55
CA SER A 221 -1.73 19.73 5.37
C SER A 221 -1.21 19.59 6.80
N CYS A 222 0.08 19.88 7.03
CA CYS A 222 0.66 19.89 8.38
C CYS A 222 0.23 21.12 9.20
N TYR A 223 -0.44 22.10 8.59
CA TYR A 223 -1.01 23.28 9.25
C TYR A 223 -2.53 23.14 9.32
N GLU A 224 -3.02 22.24 10.17
CA GLU A 224 -4.37 22.38 10.73
C GLU A 224 -4.30 23.41 11.87
N PRO A 225 -5.11 24.49 11.84
CA PRO A 225 -5.17 25.43 12.95
C PRO A 225 -5.64 24.69 14.23
N PRO A 226 -5.11 25.06 15.41
CA PRO A 226 -5.46 24.42 16.68
C PRO A 226 -6.93 24.60 17.08
#